data_AF-A0A843T051-F1
#
_entry.id   AF-A0A843T051-F1
#
_cell.length_a   1.000
_cell.length_b   1.000
_cell.length_c   1.000
_cell.angle_alpha   90.00
_cell.angle_beta   90.00
_cell.angle_gamma   90.00
#
_symmetry.space_group_name_H-M   'P 1'
#
loop_
_entity.id
_entity.type
_entity.pdbx_description
1 polymer ?
#
loop_
_entity_poly.entity_id
_entity_poly.type
_entity_poly.pdbx_seq_one_letter_code
_entity_poly.pdbx_strand_id
1 'polypeptide(L)'
;MIRPWVRADLVAVHVPVIAPGTCTRTGTQSRQDVSSERGPLARVDSTSRDGRSRAQGVSRRDQPRRSSFPSPPGVGCVLTLVDGIFTFRIPFPHLRSGLSGGQSIMELREFFSEDVVKLDLESATKDDVLKEMIGLLQLDEKSESILYKMLKRRENLGSTGIGKGIAIPHCRSLVVNRLRVAFGRKPGGLDFRAIDEQPVRNIFLIVAPPLEVSNQYLPVLGKIAQFSKEQDVPTRLEQISTSREFLSLLEEKRI
;
A
#
# COMPACT_ATOMS: atom_id res chain seq x y z
N MET A 1 -20.19 -25.32 6.11
CA MET A 1 -19.72 -25.12 4.72
C MET A 1 -18.76 -23.94 4.73
N ILE A 2 -17.45 -24.22 4.91
CA ILE A 2 -16.40 -23.21 5.14
C ILE A 2 -15.68 -22.98 3.81
N ARG A 3 -15.63 -21.74 3.31
CA ARG A 3 -14.85 -21.37 2.13
C ARG A 3 -13.51 -20.77 2.56
N PRO A 4 -12.37 -21.24 2.04
CA PRO A 4 -11.05 -20.72 2.39
C PRO A 4 -10.77 -19.40 1.68
N TRP A 5 -10.32 -18.41 2.45
CA TRP A 5 -9.80 -17.14 1.97
C TRP A 5 -8.30 -17.29 1.66
N VAL A 6 -7.94 -17.58 0.41
CA VAL A 6 -6.69 -17.11 -0.23
C VAL A 6 -6.89 -17.14 -1.75
N ARG A 7 -7.04 -15.98 -2.38
CA ARG A 7 -6.54 -15.77 -3.74
C ARG A 7 -6.01 -14.36 -3.85
N ALA A 8 -4.71 -14.28 -4.10
CA ALA A 8 -4.00 -13.07 -4.43
C ALA A 8 -4.37 -12.67 -5.85
N ASP A 9 -5.04 -11.53 -6.01
CA ASP A 9 -5.19 -10.89 -7.31
C ASP A 9 -4.12 -9.81 -7.43
N LEU A 10 -3.02 -10.16 -8.11
CA LEU A 10 -2.14 -9.21 -8.77
C LEU A 10 -2.96 -8.54 -9.90
N VAL A 11 -3.40 -7.30 -9.70
CA VAL A 11 -3.92 -6.49 -10.80
C VAL A 11 -2.76 -5.72 -11.42
N ALA A 12 -2.33 -6.19 -12.59
CA ALA A 12 -1.42 -5.48 -13.47
C ALA A 12 -2.04 -4.13 -13.89
N VAL A 13 -1.33 -3.04 -13.66
CA VAL A 13 -1.70 -1.70 -14.12
C VAL A 13 -1.35 -1.62 -15.61
N HIS A 14 -2.38 -1.61 -16.47
CA HIS A 14 -2.23 -1.34 -17.89
C HIS A 14 -2.13 0.18 -18.09
N VAL A 15 -0.96 0.67 -18.51
CA VAL A 15 -0.75 2.06 -18.94
C VAL A 15 -1.06 2.12 -20.44
N PRO A 16 -2.02 2.93 -20.91
CA PRO A 16 -2.24 3.09 -22.34
C PRO A 16 -1.13 3.96 -22.94
N VAL A 17 -0.42 3.38 -23.91
CA VAL A 17 0.49 4.10 -24.81
C VAL A 17 -0.37 4.91 -25.79
N ILE A 18 -0.21 6.23 -25.79
CA ILE A 18 -0.87 7.14 -26.73
C ILE A 18 -0.14 7.06 -28.08
N ALA A 19 -0.85 6.60 -29.11
CA ALA A 19 -0.39 6.65 -30.51
C ALA A 19 -0.72 8.02 -31.14
N PRO A 20 0.10 8.52 -32.09
CA PRO A 20 -0.09 9.83 -32.71
C PRO A 20 -1.28 9.82 -33.68
N GLY A 21 -2.22 10.76 -33.46
CA GLY A 21 -3.41 10.95 -34.27
C GLY A 21 -3.10 11.49 -35.67
N THR A 22 -3.69 10.86 -36.68
CA THR A 22 -3.73 11.33 -38.06
C THR A 22 -4.81 12.39 -38.24
N CYS A 23 -4.40 13.50 -38.85
CA CYS A 23 -5.21 14.65 -39.19
C CYS A 23 -6.15 14.31 -40.37
N THR A 24 -7.46 14.34 -40.16
CA THR A 24 -8.45 14.32 -41.24
C THR A 24 -9.14 15.68 -41.34
N ARG A 25 -8.99 16.26 -42.53
CA ARG A 25 -9.50 17.55 -42.96
C ARG A 25 -10.90 17.36 -43.55
N THR A 26 -11.92 17.90 -42.90
CA THR A 26 -13.22 18.18 -43.54
C THR A 26 -13.65 19.58 -43.16
N GLY A 27 -13.53 20.49 -44.14
CA GLY A 27 -14.12 21.82 -44.10
C GLY A 27 -15.13 21.94 -45.23
N THR A 28 -16.34 22.37 -44.89
CA THR A 28 -17.31 22.97 -45.80
C THR A 28 -17.98 24.14 -45.09
N GLN A 29 -18.05 25.25 -45.81
CA GLN A 29 -18.36 26.61 -45.37
C GLN A 29 -19.87 26.89 -45.32
N SER A 30 -20.27 27.81 -44.42
CA SER A 30 -21.21 28.92 -44.67
C SER A 30 -21.24 29.84 -43.43
N ARG A 31 -20.57 31.00 -43.45
CA ARG A 31 -21.10 32.36 -43.68
C ARG A 31 -22.35 32.73 -42.85
N GLN A 32 -22.17 33.66 -41.91
CA GLN A 32 -22.96 34.91 -41.82
C GLN A 32 -22.23 35.95 -40.95
N ASP A 33 -22.33 37.22 -41.40
CA ASP A 33 -21.77 38.48 -40.91
C ASP A 33 -22.34 38.87 -39.51
N VAL A 34 -21.92 39.87 -38.73
CA VAL A 34 -21.62 41.31 -38.90
C VAL A 34 -20.97 41.71 -37.55
N SER A 35 -19.88 42.48 -37.39
CA SER A 35 -19.89 43.95 -37.32
C SER A 35 -18.53 44.48 -36.86
N SER A 36 -17.99 45.42 -37.65
CA SER A 36 -17.20 46.62 -37.30
C SER A 36 -16.20 46.58 -36.14
N GLU A 37 -14.92 46.87 -36.43
CA GLU A 37 -14.22 48.10 -35.97
C GLU A 37 -12.95 48.39 -36.81
N ARG A 38 -12.95 49.60 -37.40
CA ARG A 38 -11.88 50.59 -37.71
C ARG A 38 -10.40 50.13 -37.83
N GLY A 39 -9.77 50.46 -38.98
CA GLY A 39 -8.31 50.49 -39.19
C GLY A 39 -7.63 51.81 -38.72
N PRO A 40 -6.42 52.21 -39.19
CA PRO A 40 -5.57 51.57 -40.22
C PRO A 40 -4.03 51.51 -39.94
N LEU A 41 -3.39 50.54 -40.62
CA LEU A 41 -2.12 50.55 -41.41
C LEU A 41 -0.84 51.29 -40.95
N ALA A 42 0.25 50.51 -40.84
CA ALA A 42 1.62 50.78 -41.35
C ALA A 42 2.36 49.42 -41.51
N ARG A 43 2.51 48.81 -42.69
CA ARG A 43 3.55 48.89 -43.75
C ARG A 43 5.00 48.51 -43.37
N VAL A 44 5.47 47.42 -44.02
CA VAL A 44 6.83 47.01 -44.51
C VAL A 44 7.97 46.82 -43.47
N ASP A 45 8.92 45.88 -43.56
CA ASP A 45 9.53 45.26 -44.76
C ASP A 45 10.35 43.97 -44.46
N SER A 46 10.38 43.08 -45.48
CA SER A 46 11.53 42.36 -46.05
C SER A 46 12.33 41.21 -45.37
N THR A 47 12.61 40.22 -46.24
CA THR A 47 13.77 39.29 -46.36
C THR A 47 13.82 38.04 -45.44
N SER A 48 13.82 36.79 -45.91
CA SER A 48 14.61 36.05 -46.94
C SER A 48 16.00 35.60 -46.48
N ARG A 49 16.17 34.26 -46.33
CA ARG A 49 17.31 33.38 -46.74
C ARG A 49 17.24 32.07 -45.94
N ASP A 50 16.88 30.94 -46.56
CA ASP A 50 17.71 30.02 -47.34
C ASP A 50 18.97 29.48 -46.65
N GLY A 51 19.03 28.16 -46.50
CA GLY A 51 20.18 27.41 -45.97
C GLY A 51 20.00 25.89 -46.05
N ARG A 52 20.02 25.34 -47.28
CA ARG A 52 20.22 23.91 -47.56
C ARG A 52 21.63 23.47 -47.16
N SER A 53 21.78 22.22 -46.71
CA SER A 53 22.81 21.22 -47.09
C SER A 53 22.98 20.20 -45.97
N ARG A 54 23.30 18.91 -46.15
CA ARG A 54 23.39 17.97 -47.28
C ARG A 54 23.67 16.62 -46.61
N ALA A 55 23.20 15.56 -47.24
CA ALA A 55 23.33 14.18 -46.82
C ALA A 55 24.77 13.63 -46.87
N GLN A 56 24.99 12.50 -46.17
CA GLN A 56 25.58 11.22 -46.62
C GLN A 56 26.60 10.64 -45.62
N GLY A 57 26.54 9.32 -45.40
CA GLY A 57 27.62 8.57 -44.74
C GLY A 57 27.20 7.18 -44.26
N VAL A 58 27.45 6.17 -45.08
CA VAL A 58 27.16 4.74 -44.89
C VAL A 58 28.33 4.01 -44.20
N SER A 59 28.02 2.88 -43.52
CA SER A 59 28.88 1.71 -43.27
C SER A 59 29.71 1.65 -41.97
N ARG A 60 29.44 0.68 -41.09
CA ARG A 60 30.07 -0.65 -41.08
C ARG A 60 29.62 -1.47 -39.85
N ARG A 61 29.54 -2.78 -40.04
CA ARG A 61 29.30 -3.81 -39.02
C ARG A 61 30.51 -3.92 -38.09
N ASP A 62 30.28 -4.10 -36.80
CA ASP A 62 31.25 -4.75 -35.91
C ASP A 62 30.53 -5.58 -34.84
N GLN A 63 31.02 -6.81 -34.65
CA GLN A 63 30.48 -7.86 -33.77
C GLN A 63 30.87 -7.62 -32.28
N PRO A 64 30.13 -8.19 -31.32
CA PRO A 64 30.38 -7.97 -29.90
C PRO A 64 31.62 -8.73 -29.39
N ARG A 65 32.55 -8.00 -28.77
CA ARG A 65 33.68 -8.58 -28.03
C ARG A 65 33.18 -9.23 -26.74
N ARG A 66 33.50 -10.51 -26.56
CA ARG A 66 33.36 -11.25 -25.30
C ARG A 66 34.39 -10.73 -24.30
N SER A 67 33.95 -10.30 -23.12
CA SER A 67 34.83 -10.03 -21.97
C SER A 67 34.64 -11.11 -20.91
N SER A 68 35.72 -11.81 -20.61
CA SER A 68 35.85 -12.84 -19.58
C SER A 68 35.96 -12.18 -18.19
N PHE A 69 35.23 -12.70 -17.20
CA PHE A 69 35.42 -12.34 -15.78
C PHE A 69 36.18 -13.45 -15.03
N PRO A 70 37.00 -13.11 -14.02
CA PRO A 70 37.75 -14.09 -13.23
C PRO A 70 36.86 -14.79 -12.18
N SER A 71 37.11 -16.09 -11.98
CA SER A 71 36.43 -16.95 -10.99
C SER A 71 36.99 -16.78 -9.57
N PRO A 72 36.17 -16.85 -8.50
CA PRO A 72 36.68 -16.94 -7.13
C PRO A 72 37.05 -18.40 -6.75
N PRO A 73 37.95 -18.61 -5.77
CA PRO A 73 38.46 -19.93 -5.42
C PRO A 73 37.60 -20.65 -4.37
N GLY A 74 37.59 -21.98 -4.45
CA GLY A 74 37.43 -22.84 -3.29
C GLY A 74 36.05 -23.42 -3.03
N VAL A 75 35.72 -24.53 -3.69
CA VAL A 75 35.13 -25.69 -3.02
C VAL A 75 35.58 -26.94 -3.77
N GLY A 76 36.36 -27.81 -3.11
CA GLY A 76 36.75 -29.09 -3.67
C GLY A 76 35.54 -30.01 -3.79
N CYS A 77 34.99 -30.14 -5.00
CA CYS A 77 33.91 -31.06 -5.29
C CYS A 77 34.52 -32.37 -5.79
N VAL A 78 34.52 -33.42 -4.97
CA VAL A 78 34.92 -34.76 -5.40
C VAL A 78 33.72 -35.43 -6.05
N LEU A 79 33.88 -35.78 -7.32
CA LEU A 79 32.87 -36.47 -8.12
C LEU A 79 33.23 -37.95 -8.19
N THR A 80 32.35 -38.82 -7.69
CA THR A 80 32.48 -40.27 -7.87
C THR A 80 31.30 -40.82 -8.66
N LEU A 81 31.62 -41.54 -9.73
CA LEU A 81 30.68 -42.20 -10.63
C LEU A 81 30.43 -43.62 -10.13
N VAL A 82 29.19 -43.96 -9.78
CA VAL A 82 28.77 -45.34 -9.51
C VAL A 82 27.50 -45.61 -10.33
N ASP A 83 27.55 -46.65 -11.16
CA ASP A 83 26.45 -47.16 -11.98
C ASP A 83 25.72 -46.13 -12.86
N GLY A 84 26.47 -45.22 -13.49
CA GLY A 84 25.96 -44.36 -14.56
C GLY A 84 24.97 -43.26 -14.14
N ILE A 85 24.74 -43.05 -12.84
CA ILE A 85 23.87 -41.99 -12.33
C ILE A 85 24.72 -41.02 -11.49
N PHE A 86 24.70 -39.73 -11.86
CA PHE A 86 25.28 -38.66 -11.06
C PHE A 86 24.45 -38.47 -9.79
N THR A 87 24.96 -38.92 -8.64
CA THR A 87 24.35 -38.65 -7.33
C THR A 87 25.12 -37.55 -6.61
N PHE A 88 24.43 -36.47 -6.30
CA PHE A 88 24.99 -35.31 -5.61
C PHE A 88 24.87 -35.54 -4.09
N ARG A 89 25.95 -35.91 -3.42
CA ARG A 89 25.97 -36.07 -1.96
C ARG A 89 26.73 -34.90 -1.34
N ILE A 90 25.97 -33.91 -0.87
CA ILE A 90 26.52 -32.79 -0.10
C ILE A 90 26.95 -33.34 1.27
N PRO A 91 28.25 -33.28 1.65
CA PRO A 91 28.64 -33.59 3.01
C PRO A 91 28.10 -32.48 3.91
N PHE A 92 27.12 -32.79 4.76
CA PHE A 92 26.66 -31.87 5.81
C PHE A 92 27.83 -31.62 6.77
N PRO A 93 28.43 -30.42 6.82
CA PRO A 93 29.33 -30.11 7.91
C PRO A 93 28.46 -29.96 9.15
N HIS A 94 28.81 -30.69 10.21
CA HIS A 94 28.26 -30.47 11.54
C HIS A 94 28.54 -29.02 11.97
N LEU A 95 27.54 -28.15 11.82
CA LEU A 95 27.57 -26.81 12.39
C LEU A 95 26.86 -26.86 13.74
N ARG A 96 27.63 -27.14 14.79
CA ARG A 96 27.31 -26.66 16.13
C ARG A 96 27.68 -25.18 16.17
N SER A 97 26.68 -24.32 16.07
CA SER A 97 26.77 -22.96 16.57
C SER A 97 25.37 -22.54 17.01
N GLY A 98 25.23 -22.31 18.31
CA GLY A 98 23.99 -21.86 18.91
C GLY A 98 23.52 -20.57 18.26
N LEU A 99 22.37 -20.64 17.61
CA LEU A 99 21.52 -19.50 17.44
C LEU A 99 20.37 -19.71 18.41
N SER A 100 20.38 -18.93 19.49
CA SER A 100 19.14 -18.56 20.17
C SER A 100 18.32 -17.76 19.16
N GLY A 101 17.73 -18.47 18.20
CA GLY A 101 16.72 -17.95 17.28
C GLY A 101 15.41 -17.91 18.03
N GLY A 102 15.35 -17.13 19.10
CA GLY A 102 14.07 -16.62 19.57
C GLY A 102 13.51 -15.80 18.43
N GLN A 103 12.57 -16.37 17.67
CA GLN A 103 11.66 -15.56 16.87
C GLN A 103 11.06 -14.57 17.87
N SER A 104 11.45 -13.30 17.79
CA SER A 104 10.81 -12.27 18.61
C SER A 104 9.35 -12.29 18.21
N ILE A 105 8.49 -12.80 19.10
CA ILE A 105 7.05 -12.66 18.95
C ILE A 105 6.81 -11.15 18.91
N MET A 106 6.47 -10.65 17.73
CA MET A 106 6.07 -9.26 17.53
C MET A 106 4.88 -9.00 18.44
N GLU A 107 4.90 -7.99 19.30
CA GLU A 107 3.75 -7.68 20.15
C GLU A 107 2.97 -6.50 19.57
N LEU A 108 1.64 -6.58 19.62
CA LEU A 108 0.72 -5.55 19.13
C LEU A 108 0.92 -4.24 19.89
N ARG A 109 1.31 -4.31 21.16
CA ARG A 109 1.65 -3.18 22.02
C ARG A 109 2.71 -2.26 21.40
N GLU A 110 3.65 -2.79 20.64
CA GLU A 110 4.76 -2.03 20.04
C GLU A 110 4.31 -1.00 19.00
N PHE A 111 3.11 -1.19 18.44
CA PHE A 111 2.57 -0.31 17.39
C PHE A 111 1.73 0.84 17.95
N PHE A 112 1.28 0.75 19.21
CA PHE A 112 0.43 1.76 19.84
C PHE A 112 1.22 2.67 20.78
N SER A 113 0.86 3.94 20.74
CA SER A 113 1.34 5.01 21.62
C SER A 113 0.12 5.79 22.13
N GLU A 114 0.27 6.57 23.20
CA GLU A 114 -0.88 7.23 23.83
C GLU A 114 -1.55 8.27 22.91
N ASP A 115 -0.79 8.87 21.99
CA ASP A 115 -1.23 9.88 21.01
C ASP A 115 -2.12 9.32 19.89
N VAL A 116 -1.99 8.03 19.58
CA VAL A 116 -2.80 7.34 18.56
C VAL A 116 -4.01 6.61 19.14
N VAL A 117 -4.37 6.91 20.40
CA VAL A 117 -5.49 6.32 21.13
C VAL A 117 -6.51 7.39 21.49
N LYS A 118 -7.75 7.23 21.04
CA LYS A 118 -8.89 8.09 21.41
C LYS A 118 -10.06 7.26 21.94
N LEU A 119 -10.34 7.37 23.23
CA LEU A 119 -11.36 6.52 23.89
C LEU A 119 -12.80 6.99 23.68
N ASP A 120 -12.98 8.24 23.25
CA ASP A 120 -14.28 8.89 23.10
C ASP A 120 -14.34 9.60 21.75
N LEU A 121 -14.63 8.81 20.70
CA LEU A 121 -14.87 9.34 19.35
C LEU A 121 -16.19 10.11 19.33
N GLU A 122 -16.15 11.34 18.81
CA GLU A 122 -17.29 12.26 18.84
C GLU A 122 -18.17 12.12 17.59
N SER A 123 -17.56 11.75 16.46
CA SER A 123 -18.24 11.68 15.16
C SER A 123 -19.41 10.69 15.13
N ALA A 124 -20.49 11.06 14.44
CA ALA A 124 -21.73 10.25 14.41
C ALA A 124 -21.79 9.28 13.23
N THR A 125 -21.20 9.65 12.07
CA THR A 125 -21.27 8.85 10.85
C THR A 125 -20.02 7.99 10.68
N LYS A 126 -20.16 6.88 9.95
CA LYS A 126 -19.01 6.03 9.62
C LYS A 126 -17.91 6.79 8.87
N ASP A 127 -18.31 7.67 7.95
CA ASP A 127 -17.38 8.48 7.17
C ASP A 127 -16.61 9.46 8.05
N ASP A 128 -17.26 10.12 9.00
CA ASP A 128 -16.61 11.10 9.88
C ASP A 128 -15.74 10.42 10.94
N VAL A 129 -16.16 9.28 11.46
CA VAL A 129 -15.32 8.45 12.34
C VAL A 129 -14.04 8.00 11.63
N LEU A 130 -14.11 7.62 10.36
CA LEU A 130 -12.89 7.30 9.59
C LEU A 130 -11.95 8.49 9.45
N LYS A 131 -12.47 9.71 9.23
CA LYS A 131 -11.64 10.93 9.19
C LYS A 131 -11.03 11.25 10.54
N GLU A 132 -11.80 11.12 11.62
CA GLU A 132 -11.33 11.33 12.99
C GLU A 132 -10.19 10.37 13.35
N MET A 133 -10.33 9.09 12.98
CA MET A 133 -9.27 8.08 13.15
C MET A 133 -8.00 8.41 12.34
N ILE A 134 -8.15 8.94 11.13
CA ILE A 134 -7.01 9.37 10.30
C ILE A 134 -6.29 10.55 10.94
N GLY A 135 -7.03 11.50 11.55
CA GLY A 135 -6.46 12.65 12.25
C GLY A 135 -5.54 12.26 13.41
N LEU A 136 -5.77 11.10 14.04
CA LEU A 136 -4.88 10.56 15.07
C LEU A 136 -3.47 10.24 14.54
N LEU A 137 -3.31 10.06 13.22
CA LEU A 137 -2.01 9.78 12.61
C LEU A 137 -1.15 11.04 12.41
N GLN A 138 -1.70 12.23 12.66
CA GLN A 138 -1.02 13.53 12.58
C GLN A 138 -0.30 13.74 11.24
N LEU A 139 -1.03 13.52 10.14
CA LEU A 139 -0.54 13.72 8.78
C LEU A 139 -0.91 15.12 8.27
N ASP A 140 -0.35 15.54 7.14
CA ASP A 140 -0.82 16.76 6.47
C ASP A 140 -2.20 16.56 5.85
N GLU A 141 -2.98 17.64 5.70
CA GLU A 141 -4.37 17.61 5.21
C GLU A 141 -4.52 16.88 3.85
N LYS A 142 -3.55 17.05 2.95
CA LYS A 142 -3.57 16.39 1.63
C LYS A 142 -3.41 14.88 1.79
N SER A 143 -2.46 14.45 2.61
CA SER A 143 -2.24 13.06 2.98
C SER A 143 -3.47 12.42 3.62
N GLU A 144 -4.11 13.11 4.57
CA GLU A 144 -5.34 12.65 5.22
C GLU A 144 -6.49 12.47 4.21
N SER A 145 -6.68 13.43 3.31
CA SER A 145 -7.71 13.37 2.26
C SER A 145 -7.51 12.17 1.31
N ILE A 146 -6.26 11.90 0.92
CA ILE A 146 -5.92 10.73 0.11
C ILE A 146 -6.23 9.44 0.87
N LEU A 147 -5.78 9.37 2.13
CA LEU A 147 -5.96 8.19 2.96
C LEU A 147 -7.44 7.88 3.21
N TYR A 148 -8.26 8.90 3.46
CA TYR A 148 -9.70 8.77 3.62
C TYR A 148 -10.36 8.16 2.36
N LYS A 149 -10.03 8.67 1.17
CA LYS A 149 -10.56 8.13 -0.09
C LYS A 149 -10.19 6.65 -0.28
N MET A 150 -8.97 6.26 0.10
CA MET A 150 -8.50 4.88 -0.01
C MET A 150 -9.22 3.95 0.98
N LEU A 151 -9.36 4.36 2.23
CA LEU A 151 -10.10 3.61 3.25
C LEU A 151 -11.58 3.47 2.89
N LYS A 152 -12.22 4.57 2.46
CA LYS A 152 -13.61 4.54 2.00
C LYS A 152 -13.80 3.59 0.83
N ARG A 153 -12.89 3.61 -0.16
CA ARG A 153 -12.94 2.66 -1.27
C ARG A 153 -12.83 1.22 -0.80
N ARG A 154 -11.93 0.92 0.15
CA ARG A 154 -11.78 -0.43 0.72
C ARG A 154 -13.03 -0.86 1.50
N GLU A 155 -13.59 0.02 2.30
CA GLU A 155 -14.78 -0.21 3.10
C GLU A 155 -16.03 -0.44 2.22
N ASN A 156 -16.10 0.21 1.06
CA ASN A 156 -17.17 0.01 0.08
C ASN A 156 -17.12 -1.35 -0.64
N LEU A 157 -15.96 -2.03 -0.67
CA LEU A 157 -15.87 -3.40 -1.19
C LEU A 157 -16.52 -4.42 -0.24
N GLY A 158 -16.69 -4.06 1.02
CA GLY A 158 -17.24 -4.90 2.07
C GLY A 158 -16.78 -4.38 3.43
N SER A 159 -17.69 -4.43 4.39
CA SER A 159 -17.44 -3.94 5.75
C SER A 159 -16.18 -4.55 6.34
N THR A 160 -15.40 -3.72 7.03
CA THR A 160 -14.27 -4.18 7.86
C THR A 160 -14.66 -4.40 9.32
N GLY A 161 -15.97 -4.37 9.63
CA GLY A 161 -16.54 -4.80 10.90
C GLY A 161 -16.49 -6.32 11.02
N ILE A 162 -15.60 -6.81 11.86
CA ILE A 162 -15.35 -8.26 12.05
C ILE A 162 -16.27 -8.90 13.10
N GLY A 163 -17.14 -8.09 13.72
CA GLY A 163 -18.07 -8.49 14.77
C GLY A 163 -17.51 -8.27 16.17
N LYS A 164 -18.30 -8.65 17.18
CA LYS A 164 -17.98 -8.46 18.62
C LYS A 164 -17.66 -7.01 18.97
N GLY A 165 -18.33 -6.07 18.30
CA GLY A 165 -18.12 -4.65 18.50
C GLY A 165 -16.78 -4.11 17.97
N ILE A 166 -16.07 -4.86 17.12
CA ILE A 166 -14.76 -4.46 16.57
C ILE A 166 -14.81 -4.28 15.04
N ALA A 167 -14.19 -3.20 14.55
CA ALA A 167 -13.85 -3.01 13.15
C ALA A 167 -12.35 -2.78 12.98
N ILE A 168 -11.82 -3.20 11.82
CA ILE A 168 -10.42 -3.00 11.48
C ILE A 168 -10.30 -2.31 10.10
N PRO A 169 -10.65 -1.01 9.97
CA PRO A 169 -10.41 -0.27 8.73
C PRO A 169 -8.94 -0.30 8.37
N HIS A 170 -8.60 -0.76 7.17
CA HIS A 170 -7.22 -0.95 6.78
C HIS A 170 -6.97 -0.61 5.32
N CYS A 171 -5.79 -0.10 4.99
CA CYS A 171 -5.36 0.05 3.60
C CYS A 171 -3.84 0.08 3.47
N ARG A 172 -3.36 -0.07 2.23
CA ARG A 172 -1.97 0.26 1.87
C ARG A 172 -1.94 1.60 1.14
N SER A 173 -1.03 2.51 1.51
CA SER A 173 -0.94 3.84 0.91
C SER A 173 0.51 4.35 0.89
N LEU A 174 0.89 5.04 -0.20
CA LEU A 174 2.17 5.74 -0.32
C LEU A 174 2.29 6.96 0.60
N VAL A 175 1.17 7.37 1.22
CA VAL A 175 1.12 8.47 2.19
C VAL A 175 1.98 8.18 3.43
N VAL A 176 2.13 6.92 3.81
CA VAL A 176 2.95 6.51 4.95
C VAL A 176 4.18 5.76 4.46
N ASN A 177 5.30 5.93 5.16
CA ASN A 177 6.58 5.25 4.88
C ASN A 177 6.85 4.05 5.80
N ARG A 178 6.01 3.85 6.83
CA ARG A 178 6.05 2.76 7.80
C ARG A 178 4.63 2.40 8.23
N LEU A 179 4.46 1.22 8.81
CA LEU A 179 3.19 0.81 9.40
C LEU A 179 2.73 1.84 10.45
N ARG A 180 1.48 2.28 10.34
CA ARG A 180 0.81 3.16 11.30
C ARG A 180 -0.45 2.47 11.78
N VAL A 181 -0.71 2.55 13.07
CA VAL A 181 -1.96 2.08 13.68
C VAL A 181 -2.54 3.17 14.57
N ALA A 182 -3.86 3.16 14.72
CA ALA A 182 -4.57 3.99 15.68
C ALA A 182 -5.75 3.22 16.26
N PHE A 183 -6.10 3.52 17.51
CA PHE A 183 -7.23 2.93 18.19
C PHE A 183 -8.24 4.02 18.57
N GLY A 184 -9.50 3.75 18.28
CA GLY A 184 -10.61 4.63 18.62
C GLY A 184 -11.75 3.84 19.23
N ARG A 185 -12.35 4.39 20.28
CA ARG A 185 -13.58 3.85 20.85
C ARG A 185 -14.74 4.83 20.70
N LYS A 186 -15.88 4.33 20.24
CA LYS A 186 -17.16 5.03 20.14
C LYS A 186 -18.13 4.43 21.17
N PRO A 187 -18.29 5.02 22.37
CA PRO A 187 -19.11 4.44 23.43
C PRO A 187 -20.57 4.18 23.00
N GLY A 188 -21.16 5.08 22.21
CA GLY A 188 -22.52 4.95 21.69
C GLY A 188 -22.68 3.87 20.60
N GLY A 189 -21.59 3.23 20.17
CA GLY A 189 -21.58 2.35 19.01
C GLY A 189 -21.74 3.10 17.68
N LEU A 190 -21.43 2.40 16.61
CA LEU A 190 -21.51 2.89 15.24
C LEU A 190 -22.04 1.77 14.34
N ASP A 191 -23.02 2.07 13.48
CA ASP A 191 -23.40 1.14 12.42
C ASP A 191 -22.26 1.03 11.40
N PHE A 192 -21.51 -0.06 11.51
CA PHE A 192 -20.42 -0.38 10.61
C PHE A 192 -20.81 -1.45 9.58
N ARG A 193 -22.06 -1.95 9.61
CA ARG A 193 -22.49 -3.16 8.89
C ARG A 193 -21.58 -4.36 9.18
N ALA A 194 -21.27 -4.57 10.46
CA ALA A 194 -20.43 -5.67 10.89
C ALA A 194 -21.04 -7.03 10.51
N ILE A 195 -20.20 -8.06 10.42
CA ILE A 195 -20.63 -9.41 9.99
C ILE A 195 -21.71 -10.04 10.89
N ASP A 196 -21.78 -9.64 12.15
CA ASP A 196 -22.76 -10.10 13.15
C ASP A 196 -23.94 -9.13 13.31
N GLU A 197 -24.02 -8.11 12.45
CA GLU A 197 -25.03 -7.05 12.45
C GLU A 197 -25.10 -6.24 13.75
N GLN A 198 -24.07 -6.33 14.61
CA GLN A 198 -23.99 -5.57 15.85
C GLN A 198 -23.25 -4.23 15.65
N PRO A 199 -23.57 -3.20 16.45
CA PRO A 199 -22.83 -1.95 16.42
C PRO A 199 -21.36 -2.14 16.78
N VAL A 200 -20.47 -1.45 16.06
CA VAL A 200 -19.04 -1.41 16.38
C VAL A 200 -18.78 -0.32 17.40
N ARG A 201 -18.04 -0.65 18.46
CA ARG A 201 -17.60 0.29 19.49
C ARG A 201 -16.10 0.54 19.42
N ASN A 202 -15.32 -0.41 18.92
CA ASN A 202 -13.87 -0.41 18.96
C ASN A 202 -13.33 -0.47 17.53
N ILE A 203 -12.51 0.50 17.16
CA ILE A 203 -12.02 0.67 15.78
C ILE A 203 -10.49 0.68 15.80
N PHE A 204 -9.90 -0.24 15.04
CA PHE A 204 -8.46 -0.34 14.86
C PHE A 204 -8.11 0.06 13.43
N LEU A 205 -7.56 1.26 13.25
CA LEU A 205 -7.09 1.72 11.95
C LEU A 205 -5.68 1.15 11.69
N ILE A 206 -5.47 0.58 10.50
CA ILE A 206 -4.14 0.12 10.04
C ILE A 206 -3.80 0.73 8.68
N VAL A 207 -2.64 1.37 8.58
CA VAL A 207 -2.13 1.92 7.31
C VAL A 207 -0.70 1.48 7.10
N ALA A 208 -0.44 0.79 5.99
CA ALA A 208 0.90 0.32 5.63
C ALA A 208 1.38 0.94 4.32
N PRO A 209 2.69 1.09 4.08
CA PRO A 209 3.19 1.37 2.75
C PRO A 209 2.90 0.20 1.80
N PRO A 210 2.78 0.42 0.47
CA PRO A 210 2.56 -0.65 -0.50
C PRO A 210 3.68 -1.70 -0.49
N LEU A 211 4.91 -1.23 -0.28
CA LEU A 211 6.13 -2.01 -0.13
C LEU A 211 6.60 -1.91 1.32
N GLU A 212 6.48 -3.00 2.08
CA GLU A 212 7.03 -3.12 3.43
C GLU A 212 8.22 -4.09 3.41
N VAL A 213 9.36 -3.64 3.93
CA VAL A 213 10.54 -4.52 4.09
C VAL A 213 10.30 -5.55 5.20
N SER A 214 9.57 -5.17 6.24
CA SER A 214 9.34 -5.97 7.44
C SER A 214 8.08 -6.87 7.37
N ASN A 215 7.25 -6.74 6.33
CA ASN A 215 6.00 -7.50 6.13
C ASN A 215 5.08 -7.54 7.39
N GLN A 216 5.02 -6.46 8.16
CA GLN A 216 4.32 -6.42 9.46
C GLN A 216 2.81 -6.25 9.32
N TYR A 217 2.32 -5.75 8.18
CA TYR A 217 0.90 -5.47 7.96
C TYR A 217 -0.04 -6.66 8.23
N LEU A 218 0.22 -7.83 7.63
CA LEU A 218 -0.64 -9.02 7.82
C LEU A 218 -0.51 -9.62 9.23
N PRO A 219 0.70 -9.75 9.82
CA PRO A 219 0.84 -10.12 11.23
C PRO A 219 0.04 -9.24 12.18
N VAL A 220 0.11 -7.91 12.05
CA VAL A 220 -0.63 -6.98 12.92
C VAL A 220 -2.14 -7.12 12.73
N LEU A 221 -2.60 -7.23 11.49
CA LEU A 221 -4.02 -7.48 11.20
C LEU A 221 -4.51 -8.79 11.85
N GLY A 222 -3.71 -9.86 11.74
CA GLY A 222 -3.98 -11.16 12.35
C GLY A 222 -4.03 -11.10 13.87
N LYS A 223 -3.12 -10.34 14.50
CA LYS A 223 -3.07 -10.12 15.95
C LYS A 223 -4.31 -9.38 16.44
N ILE A 224 -4.74 -8.31 15.79
CA ILE A 224 -5.98 -7.61 16.15
C ILE A 224 -7.20 -8.53 15.97
N ALA A 225 -7.23 -9.33 14.90
CA ALA A 225 -8.27 -10.34 14.71
C ALA A 225 -8.25 -11.43 15.79
N GLN A 226 -7.07 -11.84 16.28
CA GLN A 226 -6.95 -12.77 17.41
C GLN A 226 -7.41 -12.14 18.71
N PHE A 227 -6.99 -10.90 18.99
CA PHE A 227 -7.42 -10.11 20.14
C PHE A 227 -8.95 -9.98 20.20
N SER A 228 -9.59 -9.73 19.05
CA SER A 228 -11.06 -9.66 18.98
C SER A 228 -11.78 -10.98 19.30
N LYS A 229 -11.09 -12.12 19.22
CA LYS A 229 -11.70 -13.43 19.47
C LYS A 229 -11.75 -13.78 20.95
N GLU A 230 -10.89 -13.19 21.76
CA GLU A 230 -10.88 -13.39 23.21
C GLU A 230 -12.20 -12.94 23.84
N GLN A 231 -12.72 -13.73 24.78
CA GLN A 231 -14.08 -13.56 25.31
C GLN A 231 -14.21 -12.35 26.24
N ASP A 232 -13.14 -12.01 26.97
CA ASP A 232 -13.11 -10.90 27.92
C ASP A 232 -12.77 -9.55 27.28
N VAL A 233 -12.17 -9.55 26.08
CA VAL A 233 -11.70 -8.34 25.41
C VAL A 233 -12.80 -7.28 25.18
N PRO A 234 -13.99 -7.61 24.66
CA PRO A 234 -15.05 -6.61 24.48
C PRO A 234 -15.41 -5.89 25.79
N THR A 235 -15.64 -6.65 26.87
CA THR A 235 -15.96 -6.10 28.20
C THR A 235 -14.84 -5.24 28.75
N ARG A 236 -13.58 -5.68 28.59
CA ARG A 236 -12.42 -4.92 29.08
C ARG A 236 -12.19 -3.62 28.29
N LEU A 237 -12.39 -3.64 26.98
CA LEU A 237 -12.33 -2.42 26.15
C LEU A 237 -13.40 -1.40 26.53
N GLU A 238 -14.56 -1.84 27.02
CA GLU A 238 -15.61 -0.94 27.50
C GLU A 238 -15.27 -0.31 28.86
N GLN A 239 -14.54 -1.01 29.72
CA GLN A 239 -14.18 -0.55 31.06
C GLN A 239 -12.96 0.39 31.08
N ILE A 240 -12.15 0.40 30.02
CA ILE A 240 -10.97 1.26 29.93
C ILE A 240 -11.37 2.74 30.02
N SER A 241 -10.67 3.49 30.87
CA SER A 241 -10.90 4.91 31.10
C SER A 241 -9.73 5.78 30.63
N THR A 242 -8.56 5.20 30.41
CA THR A 242 -7.35 5.92 29.98
C THR A 242 -6.60 5.21 28.87
N SER A 243 -5.89 5.97 28.02
CA SER A 243 -5.06 5.39 26.95
C SER A 243 -3.99 4.44 27.51
N ARG A 244 -3.50 4.71 28.73
CA ARG A 244 -2.55 3.83 29.42
C ARG A 244 -3.14 2.47 29.76
N GLU A 245 -4.37 2.41 30.26
CA GLU A 245 -5.06 1.14 30.56
C GLU A 245 -5.25 0.29 29.29
N PHE A 246 -5.55 0.93 28.16
CA PHE A 246 -5.59 0.25 26.86
C PHE A 246 -4.23 -0.37 26.50
N LEU A 247 -3.14 0.40 26.66
CA LEU A 247 -1.80 -0.11 26.40
C LEU A 247 -1.43 -1.26 27.34
N SER A 248 -1.77 -1.17 28.63
CA SER A 248 -1.56 -2.24 29.60
C SER A 248 -2.37 -3.50 29.27
N LEU A 249 -3.60 -3.36 28.75
CA LEU A 249 -4.39 -4.49 28.27
C LEU A 249 -3.69 -5.23 27.11
N LEU A 250 -3.15 -4.50 26.14
CA LEU A 250 -2.42 -5.11 25.03
C LEU A 250 -1.18 -5.88 25.52
N GLU A 251 -0.45 -5.31 26.47
CA GLU A 251 0.74 -5.93 27.08
C GLU A 251 0.39 -7.18 27.89
N GLU A 252 -0.70 -7.16 28.67
CA GLU A 252 -1.16 -8.31 29.44
C GLU A 252 -1.55 -9.48 28.52
N LYS A 253 -2.26 -9.19 27.42
CA LYS A 253 -2.69 -10.21 26.46
C LYS A 253 -1.54 -10.84 25.67
N ARG A 254 -0.38 -10.16 25.58
CA ARG A 254 0.80 -10.60 24.81
C ARG A 254 0.47 -11.01 23.38
N ILE A 255 -0.50 -10.31 22.78
CA ILE A 255 -0.94 -10.53 21.41
C ILE A 255 -0.08 -9.75 20.46
#